data_AF-A0A7Y5QIV9-F1
#
_entry.id   AF-A0A7Y5QIV9-F1
#
_cell.length_a   1.000
_cell.length_b   1.000
_cell.length_c   1.000
_cell.angle_alpha   90.00
_cell.angle_beta   90.00
_cell.angle_gamma   90.00
#
_symmetry.space_group_name_H-M   'P 1'
#
loop_
_entity.id
_entity.type
_entity.pdbx_description
1 polymer ?
#
loop_
_entity_poly.entity_id
_entity_poly.type
_entity_poly.pdbx_seq_one_letter_code
_entity_poly.pdbx_strand_id
1 'polypeptide(L)'
;MRRLRGLRALLIGALLIVASAARLIPGARTIDDAFITFRYARNIVEGQGFVYNPGVSTLGTTTPLFTLLLTAASAFSGSRDFPQIAIVLSAAADAVTAALLYGIARRVMAGMPVGGRTEVGGGRAEARPYDEIIAALPGLLWAVSPMSVTFAVGGMETSVSILWMTAAVAAFLASPRLGRGALADGAARGDAKPGDPPARPYEAALGVFAALGLLTRA
;
A
#
# COMPACT_ATOMS: atom_id res chain seq x y z
N MET A 1 -12.49 -4.31 25.74
CA MET A 1 -11.41 -3.57 25.03
C MET A 1 -10.07 -4.32 24.86
N ARG A 2 -9.45 -4.91 25.90
CA ARG A 2 -8.15 -5.64 25.77
C ARG A 2 -8.19 -6.82 24.78
N ARG A 3 -9.27 -7.62 24.77
CA ARG A 3 -9.43 -8.76 23.84
C ARG A 3 -9.41 -8.35 22.36
N LEU A 4 -10.06 -7.23 22.00
CA LEU A 4 -10.06 -6.71 20.62
C LEU A 4 -8.68 -6.22 20.18
N ARG A 5 -7.91 -5.59 21.08
CA ARG A 5 -6.53 -5.18 20.78
C ARG A 5 -5.63 -6.39 20.52
N GLY A 6 -5.77 -7.46 21.29
CA GLY A 6 -5.05 -8.72 21.08
C GLY A 6 -5.40 -9.36 19.73
N LEU A 7 -6.70 -9.45 19.40
CA LEU A 7 -7.15 -9.98 18.11
C LEU A 7 -6.60 -9.16 16.93
N ARG A 8 -6.60 -7.83 17.02
CA ARG A 8 -6.04 -6.96 15.98
C ARG A 8 -4.55 -7.22 15.73
N ALA A 9 -3.77 -7.30 16.81
CA ALA A 9 -2.34 -7.58 16.70
C ALA A 9 -2.10 -8.97 16.09
N LEU A 10 -2.89 -9.97 16.48
CA LEU A 10 -2.85 -11.32 15.90
C LEU A 10 -3.15 -11.30 14.40
N LEU A 11 -4.23 -10.63 13.98
CA LEU A 11 -4.62 -10.55 12.57
C LEU A 11 -3.57 -9.82 11.72
N ILE A 12 -3.01 -8.72 12.22
CA ILE A 12 -1.92 -8.00 11.54
C ILE A 12 -0.69 -8.92 11.43
N GLY A 13 -0.28 -9.56 12.52
CA GLY A 13 0.85 -10.50 12.51
C GLY A 13 0.64 -11.65 11.52
N ALA A 14 -0.56 -12.24 11.51
CA ALA A 14 -0.91 -13.30 10.57
C ALA A 14 -0.87 -12.82 9.12
N LEU A 15 -1.41 -11.64 8.81
CA LEU A 15 -1.37 -11.07 7.46
C LEU A 15 0.07 -10.81 7.00
N LEU A 16 0.92 -10.25 7.88
CA LEU A 16 2.33 -10.02 7.57
C LEU A 16 3.04 -11.33 7.25
N ILE A 17 2.88 -12.35 8.11
CA ILE A 17 3.53 -13.65 7.94
C ILE A 17 3.05 -14.35 6.66
N VAL A 18 1.73 -14.43 6.46
CA VAL A 18 1.14 -15.11 5.29
C VAL A 18 1.56 -14.41 4.00
N ALA A 19 1.50 -13.08 3.96
CA ALA A 19 1.90 -12.32 2.78
C ALA A 19 3.39 -12.54 2.47
N SER A 20 4.28 -12.39 3.46
CA SER A 20 5.72 -12.61 3.26
C SER A 20 6.03 -14.04 2.84
N ALA A 21 5.46 -15.04 3.51
CA ALA A 21 5.66 -16.45 3.16
C ALA A 21 5.22 -16.75 1.72
N ALA A 22 4.06 -16.25 1.30
CA ALA A 22 3.54 -16.44 -0.05
C ALA A 22 4.45 -15.84 -1.15
N ARG A 23 5.26 -14.82 -0.84
CA ARG A 23 6.22 -14.23 -1.81
C ARG A 23 7.60 -14.87 -1.74
N LEU A 24 8.06 -15.24 -0.54
CA LEU A 24 9.41 -15.74 -0.32
C LEU A 24 9.56 -17.24 -0.65
N ILE A 25 8.54 -18.06 -0.36
CA ILE A 25 8.59 -19.51 -0.59
C ILE A 25 8.73 -19.88 -2.08
N PRO A 26 7.99 -19.26 -3.03
CA PRO A 26 8.12 -19.59 -4.44
C PRO A 26 9.48 -19.23 -5.06
N GLY A 27 10.25 -18.36 -4.40
CA GLY A 27 11.52 -17.84 -4.89
C GLY A 27 11.39 -16.92 -6.10
N ALA A 28 12.54 -16.54 -6.66
CA ALA A 28 12.63 -15.62 -7.78
C ALA A 28 12.06 -16.22 -9.07
N ARG A 29 11.12 -15.50 -9.67
CA ARG A 29 10.64 -15.74 -11.04
C ARG A 29 10.75 -14.45 -11.82
N THR A 30 11.97 -13.93 -11.82
CA THR A 30 12.32 -12.64 -12.39
C THR A 30 11.96 -12.58 -13.86
N ILE A 31 11.23 -11.53 -14.24
CA ILE A 31 10.91 -11.27 -15.64
C ILE A 31 12.06 -10.53 -16.32
N ASP A 32 12.19 -10.70 -17.64
CA ASP A 32 13.31 -10.15 -18.41
C ASP A 32 13.47 -8.63 -18.23
N ASP A 33 12.36 -7.88 -18.20
CA ASP A 33 12.37 -6.42 -18.02
C ASP A 33 12.99 -5.97 -16.69
N ALA A 34 12.93 -6.80 -15.63
CA ALA A 34 13.49 -6.47 -14.33
C ALA A 34 15.01 -6.35 -14.37
N PHE A 35 15.68 -7.07 -15.27
CA PHE A 35 17.13 -7.01 -15.41
C PHE A 35 17.63 -5.63 -15.88
N ILE A 36 16.79 -4.84 -16.55
CA ILE A 36 17.13 -3.46 -16.88
C ILE A 36 17.34 -2.67 -15.58
N THR A 37 16.38 -2.73 -14.68
CA THR A 37 16.43 -2.08 -13.36
C THR A 37 17.62 -2.59 -12.53
N PHE A 38 17.86 -3.91 -12.52
CA PHE A 38 18.95 -4.50 -11.74
C PHE A 38 20.32 -4.06 -12.23
N ARG A 39 20.48 -3.90 -13.54
CA ARG A 39 21.72 -3.39 -14.12
C ARG A 39 21.98 -1.94 -13.75
N TYR A 40 20.94 -1.10 -13.77
CA TYR A 40 21.08 0.27 -13.26
C TYR A 40 21.49 0.29 -11.79
N ALA A 41 20.81 -0.50 -10.94
CA ALA A 41 21.14 -0.56 -9.52
C ALA A 41 22.58 -1.05 -9.31
N ARG A 42 23.01 -2.09 -10.03
CA ARG A 42 24.38 -2.59 -10.01
C ARG A 42 25.39 -1.50 -10.37
N ASN A 43 25.17 -0.80 -11.48
CA ASN A 43 26.08 0.24 -11.97
C ASN A 43 26.23 1.37 -10.95
N ILE A 44 25.16 1.75 -10.26
CA ILE A 44 25.23 2.76 -9.19
C ILE A 44 26.12 2.24 -8.03
N VAL A 45 25.88 1.01 -7.54
CA VAL A 45 26.66 0.44 -6.43
C VAL A 45 28.13 0.16 -6.83
N GLU A 46 28.42 -0.05 -8.11
CA GLU A 46 29.79 -0.23 -8.66
C GLU A 46 30.48 1.09 -9.01
N GLY A 47 29.84 2.24 -8.77
CA GLY A 47 30.43 3.56 -9.05
C GLY A 47 30.47 3.94 -10.54
N GLN A 48 29.74 3.22 -11.40
CA GLN A 48 29.61 3.51 -12.83
C GLN A 48 28.56 4.60 -13.12
N GLY A 49 27.79 5.00 -12.10
CA GLY A 49 26.77 6.04 -12.19
C GLY A 49 25.38 5.50 -12.55
N PHE A 50 24.41 6.41 -12.64
CA PHE A 50 23.01 6.10 -12.96
C PHE A 50 22.83 5.94 -14.48
N VAL A 51 23.45 4.91 -15.05
CA VAL A 51 23.44 4.61 -16.50
C VAL A 51 23.22 3.13 -16.75
N TYR A 52 22.72 2.76 -17.94
CA TYR A 52 22.64 1.35 -18.35
C TYR A 52 23.99 0.83 -18.86
N ASN A 53 24.59 1.56 -19.81
CA ASN A 53 25.91 1.29 -20.38
C ASN A 53 26.91 2.30 -19.81
N PRO A 54 27.95 1.88 -19.07
CA PRO A 54 29.01 2.77 -18.62
C PRO A 54 29.61 3.57 -19.79
N GLY A 55 29.87 4.86 -19.56
CA GLY A 55 30.35 5.79 -20.59
C GLY A 55 29.26 6.35 -21.52
N VAL A 56 28.04 5.80 -21.50
CA VAL A 56 26.91 6.33 -22.29
C VAL A 56 25.85 6.88 -21.34
N SER A 57 25.68 8.20 -21.35
CA SER A 57 24.69 8.89 -20.51
C SER A 57 23.31 8.83 -21.14
N THR A 58 22.51 7.83 -20.79
CA THR A 58 21.11 7.72 -21.20
C THR A 58 20.31 7.12 -20.06
N LEU A 59 19.25 7.80 -19.64
CA LEU A 59 18.28 7.27 -18.69
C LEU A 59 17.18 6.54 -19.45
N GLY A 60 17.16 5.22 -19.32
CA GLY A 60 16.24 4.32 -19.99
C GLY A 60 15.43 3.45 -19.02
N THR A 61 15.55 3.67 -17.70
CA THR A 61 14.67 3.01 -16.73
C THR A 61 13.43 3.84 -16.48
N THR A 62 12.27 3.18 -16.48
CA THR A 62 10.97 3.77 -16.09
C THR A 62 10.74 3.70 -14.59
N THR A 63 11.69 3.15 -13.82
CA THR A 63 11.52 2.79 -12.41
C THR A 63 12.64 3.38 -11.53
N PRO A 64 12.95 4.69 -11.63
CA PRO A 64 14.14 5.26 -10.98
C PRO A 64 14.09 5.18 -9.46
N LEU A 65 12.92 5.33 -8.84
CA LEU A 65 12.76 5.17 -7.40
C LEU A 65 13.07 3.73 -6.96
N PHE A 66 12.53 2.74 -7.66
CA PHE A 66 12.77 1.34 -7.34
C PHE A 66 14.23 0.94 -7.56
N THR A 67 14.87 1.47 -8.61
CA THR A 67 16.32 1.35 -8.84
C THR A 67 17.12 1.84 -7.63
N LEU A 68 16.77 3.01 -7.07
CA LEU A 68 17.45 3.55 -5.89
C LEU A 68 17.19 2.72 -4.63
N LEU A 69 15.98 2.17 -4.47
CA LEU A 69 15.67 1.27 -3.35
C LEU A 69 16.50 -0.02 -3.42
N LEU A 70 16.63 -0.63 -4.60
CA LEU A 70 17.48 -1.80 -4.84
C LEU A 70 18.95 -1.47 -4.59
N THR A 71 19.40 -0.30 -5.04
CA THR A 71 20.76 0.20 -4.81
C THR A 71 21.04 0.31 -3.31
N ALA A 72 20.14 0.97 -2.57
CA ALA A 72 20.27 1.12 -1.12
C ALA A 72 20.29 -0.24 -0.42
N ALA A 73 19.35 -1.13 -0.75
CA ALA A 73 19.29 -2.46 -0.15
C ALA A 73 20.54 -3.31 -0.47
N SER A 74 21.09 -3.22 -1.69
CA SER A 74 22.35 -3.86 -2.06
C SER A 74 23.53 -3.28 -1.28
N ALA A 75 23.60 -1.95 -1.13
CA ALA A 75 24.66 -1.29 -0.37
C ALA A 75 24.62 -1.65 1.13
N PHE A 76 23.43 -1.72 1.73
CA PHE A 76 23.27 -2.08 3.15
C PHE A 76 23.52 -3.57 3.43
N SER A 77 23.05 -4.45 2.54
CA SER A 77 23.21 -5.90 2.72
C SER A 77 24.57 -6.43 2.26
N GLY A 78 25.29 -5.69 1.42
CA GLY A 78 26.46 -6.16 0.68
C GLY A 78 26.13 -7.17 -0.43
N SER A 79 24.88 -7.59 -0.57
CA SER A 79 24.45 -8.55 -1.58
C SER A 79 24.39 -7.91 -2.96
N ARG A 80 24.82 -8.67 -3.98
CA ARG A 80 24.67 -8.32 -5.40
C ARG A 80 23.63 -9.18 -6.12
N ASP A 81 22.90 -10.00 -5.35
CA ASP A 81 21.76 -10.78 -5.84
C ASP A 81 20.51 -9.88 -5.90
N PHE A 82 20.44 -9.07 -6.96
CA PHE A 82 19.32 -8.15 -7.19
C PHE A 82 17.96 -8.85 -7.32
N PRO A 83 17.83 -10.02 -7.98
CA PRO A 83 16.59 -10.81 -7.93
C PRO A 83 16.10 -11.07 -6.51
N GLN A 84 16.97 -11.55 -5.61
CA GLN A 84 16.59 -11.82 -4.22
C GLN A 84 16.26 -10.54 -3.46
N ILE A 85 17.05 -9.49 -3.62
CA ILE A 85 16.78 -8.18 -3.00
C ILE A 85 15.40 -7.66 -3.43
N ALA A 86 15.07 -7.76 -4.73
CA ALA A 86 13.80 -7.32 -5.26
C ALA A 86 12.63 -8.07 -4.64
N ILE A 87 12.72 -9.40 -4.47
CA ILE A 87 11.64 -10.20 -3.86
C ILE A 87 11.50 -9.88 -2.39
N VAL A 88 12.59 -9.68 -1.65
CA VAL A 88 12.53 -9.29 -0.24
C VAL A 88 11.84 -7.94 -0.09
N LEU A 89 12.17 -6.96 -0.94
CA LEU A 89 11.50 -5.66 -0.96
C LEU A 89 10.03 -5.79 -1.34
N SER A 90 9.70 -6.56 -2.37
CA SER A 90 8.31 -6.82 -2.78
C SER A 90 7.50 -7.55 -1.71
N ALA A 91 8.08 -8.54 -1.05
CA ALA A 91 7.45 -9.29 0.04
C ALA A 91 7.17 -8.40 1.25
N ALA A 92 8.11 -7.50 1.60
CA ALA A 92 7.89 -6.51 2.64
C ALA A 92 6.79 -5.52 2.26
N ALA A 93 6.80 -5.02 1.02
CA ALA A 93 5.82 -4.08 0.52
C ALA A 93 4.40 -4.67 0.48
N ASP A 94 4.25 -5.90 0.01
CA ASP A 94 2.97 -6.61 -0.05
C ASP A 94 2.45 -6.98 1.35
N ALA A 95 3.33 -7.32 2.29
CA ALA A 95 2.95 -7.58 3.68
C ALA A 95 2.38 -6.32 4.33
N VAL A 96 3.05 -5.18 4.18
CA VAL A 96 2.53 -3.90 4.67
C VAL A 96 1.23 -3.53 3.95
N THR A 97 1.12 -3.76 2.64
CA THR A 97 -0.11 -3.56 1.86
C THR A 97 -1.28 -4.38 2.43
N ALA A 98 -1.07 -5.66 2.75
CA ALA A 98 -2.10 -6.51 3.35
C ALA A 98 -2.61 -5.94 4.70
N ALA A 99 -1.69 -5.47 5.55
CA ALA A 99 -2.04 -4.84 6.82
C ALA A 99 -2.76 -3.49 6.63
N LEU A 100 -2.39 -2.69 5.63
CA LEU A 100 -3.07 -1.44 5.30
C LEU A 100 -4.48 -1.68 4.76
N LEU A 101 -4.69 -2.69 3.91
CA LEU A 101 -6.00 -3.09 3.42
C LEU A 101 -6.94 -3.47 4.57
N TYR A 102 -6.43 -4.18 5.58
CA TYR A 102 -7.16 -4.45 6.82
C TYR A 102 -7.53 -3.15 7.56
N GLY A 103 -6.59 -2.21 7.68
CA GLY A 103 -6.83 -0.90 8.30
C GLY A 103 -7.87 -0.06 7.54
N ILE A 104 -7.83 -0.08 6.21
CA ILE A 104 -8.79 0.59 5.32
C ILE A 104 -10.17 -0.01 5.50
N ALA A 105 -10.31 -1.34 5.39
CA ALA A 105 -11.58 -2.04 5.52
C ALA A 105 -12.26 -1.74 6.87
N ARG A 106 -11.48 -1.72 7.96
CA ARG A 106 -11.97 -1.32 9.29
C ARG A 106 -12.53 0.08 9.32
N ARG A 107 -11.86 1.04 8.69
CA ARG A 107 -12.31 2.45 8.66
C ARG A 107 -13.58 2.60 7.83
N VAL A 108 -13.66 1.93 6.69
CA VAL A 108 -14.84 1.94 5.83
C VAL A 108 -16.04 1.33 6.55
N MET A 109 -15.88 0.16 7.17
CA MET A 109 -16.97 -0.48 7.92
C MET A 109 -17.41 0.32 9.15
N ALA A 110 -16.48 1.01 9.82
CA ALA A 110 -16.84 1.91 10.91
C ALA A 110 -17.64 3.15 10.45
N GLY A 111 -17.62 3.48 9.16
CA GLY A 111 -18.38 4.57 8.55
C GLY A 111 -19.72 4.16 7.92
N MET A 112 -19.98 2.86 7.75
CA MET A 112 -21.23 2.38 7.15
C MET A 112 -22.37 2.35 8.19
N PRO A 113 -23.53 2.97 7.91
CA PRO A 113 -24.74 2.73 8.69
C PRO A 113 -25.19 1.30 8.43
N VAL A 114 -24.92 0.40 9.38
CA VAL A 114 -25.36 -1.00 9.28
C VAL A 114 -26.88 -1.01 9.39
N GLY A 115 -27.55 -1.30 8.27
CA GLY A 115 -29.00 -1.37 8.15
C GLY A 115 -29.61 -2.23 9.26
N GLY A 116 -30.51 -1.60 10.04
CA GLY A 116 -31.13 -2.18 11.24
C GLY A 116 -30.62 -1.63 12.57
N ARG A 117 -29.60 -0.76 12.59
CA ARG A 117 -29.21 0.00 13.78
C ARG A 117 -30.01 1.30 13.87
N THR A 118 -31.30 1.20 14.20
CA THR A 118 -32.00 2.34 14.79
C THR A 118 -31.34 2.62 16.12
N GLU A 119 -30.50 3.65 16.16
CA GLU A 119 -29.94 4.19 17.39
C GLU A 119 -31.08 4.70 18.26
N VAL A 120 -31.56 3.87 19.19
CA VAL A 120 -32.18 4.41 20.41
C VAL A 120 -31.04 4.78 21.35
N GLY A 121 -30.50 5.99 21.16
CA GLY A 121 -29.58 6.64 22.09
C GLY A 121 -28.10 6.59 21.70
N GLY A 122 -27.66 7.54 20.85
CA GLY A 122 -26.37 8.26 20.83
C GLY A 122 -25.03 7.56 21.10
N GLY A 123 -24.98 6.24 21.25
CA GLY A 123 -23.81 5.45 21.59
C GLY A 123 -23.16 4.89 20.34
N ARG A 124 -21.88 5.18 20.15
CA ARG A 124 -21.03 4.58 19.12
C ARG A 124 -21.19 3.06 19.16
N ALA A 125 -21.70 2.45 18.09
CA ALA A 125 -21.93 1.01 18.02
C ALA A 125 -20.67 0.24 18.48
N GLU A 126 -20.84 -0.66 19.45
CA GLU A 126 -19.73 -1.43 20.00
C GLU A 126 -19.17 -2.38 18.94
N ALA A 127 -17.88 -2.22 18.62
CA ALA A 127 -17.19 -3.04 17.62
C ALA A 127 -17.14 -4.50 18.07
N ARG A 128 -17.66 -5.41 17.26
CA ARG A 128 -17.72 -6.84 17.59
C ARG A 128 -16.52 -7.58 16.98
N PRO A 129 -16.11 -8.74 17.54
CA PRO A 129 -14.96 -9.49 17.03
C PRO A 129 -15.08 -9.90 15.56
N TYR A 130 -16.28 -10.18 15.06
CA TYR A 130 -16.50 -10.57 13.67
C TYR A 130 -16.25 -9.43 12.67
N ASP A 131 -16.40 -8.16 13.08
CA ASP A 131 -16.09 -7.00 12.24
C ASP A 131 -14.59 -6.98 11.90
N GLU A 132 -13.73 -7.42 12.84
CA GLU A 132 -12.29 -7.52 12.64
C GLU A 132 -11.92 -8.63 11.65
N ILE A 133 -12.62 -9.76 11.70
CA ILE A 133 -12.41 -10.89 10.78
C ILE A 133 -12.82 -10.49 9.36
N ILE A 134 -14.00 -9.89 9.21
CA ILE A 134 -14.49 -9.40 7.91
C ILE A 134 -13.51 -8.36 7.34
N ALA A 135 -12.99 -7.47 8.19
CA ALA A 135 -12.02 -6.46 7.75
C ALA A 135 -10.70 -7.07 7.28
N ALA A 136 -10.31 -8.24 7.79
CA ALA A 136 -9.06 -8.89 7.42
C ALA A 136 -9.14 -9.56 6.05
N LEU A 137 -10.35 -9.84 5.54
CA LEU A 137 -10.55 -10.57 4.28
C LEU A 137 -9.86 -9.90 3.08
N PRO A 138 -9.95 -8.58 2.83
CA PRO A 138 -9.25 -7.96 1.70
C PRO A 138 -7.73 -8.11 1.78
N GLY A 139 -7.15 -7.96 2.98
CA GLY A 139 -5.72 -8.18 3.21
C GLY A 139 -5.31 -9.64 2.99
N LEU A 140 -6.14 -10.59 3.44
CA LEU A 140 -5.90 -12.02 3.25
C LEU A 140 -6.01 -12.40 1.76
N LEU A 141 -7.04 -11.94 1.06
CA LEU A 141 -7.22 -12.17 -0.37
C LEU A 141 -6.05 -11.59 -1.17
N TRP A 142 -5.57 -10.40 -0.82
CA TRP A 142 -4.32 -9.86 -1.39
C TRP A 142 -3.12 -10.77 -1.12
N ALA A 143 -2.99 -11.25 0.12
CA ALA A 143 -1.88 -12.11 0.53
C ALA A 143 -1.86 -13.46 -0.21
N VAL A 144 -3.01 -14.03 -0.56
CA VAL A 144 -3.06 -15.36 -1.21
C VAL A 144 -3.37 -15.31 -2.72
N SER A 145 -3.69 -14.12 -3.26
CA SER A 145 -4.02 -13.96 -4.69
C SER A 145 -2.84 -14.36 -5.58
N PRO A 146 -3.00 -15.34 -6.49
CA PRO A 146 -1.94 -15.78 -7.40
C PRO A 146 -1.37 -14.63 -8.25
N MET A 147 -2.22 -13.70 -8.69
CA MET A 147 -1.79 -12.56 -9.49
C MET A 147 -0.88 -11.63 -8.67
N SER A 148 -1.25 -11.34 -7.42
CA SER A 148 -0.44 -10.51 -6.54
C SER A 148 0.93 -11.16 -6.27
N VAL A 149 0.94 -12.45 -5.96
CA VAL A 149 2.19 -13.21 -5.75
C VAL A 149 3.05 -13.19 -7.01
N THR A 150 2.46 -13.42 -8.19
CA THR A 150 3.16 -13.43 -9.48
C THR A 150 3.87 -12.12 -9.76
N PHE A 151 3.20 -10.97 -9.53
CA PHE A 151 3.83 -9.67 -9.71
C PHE A 151 4.98 -9.44 -8.74
N ALA A 152 4.82 -9.86 -7.49
CA ALA A 152 5.83 -9.66 -6.46
C ALA A 152 7.12 -10.46 -6.72
N VAL A 153 7.00 -11.71 -7.18
CA VAL A 153 8.16 -12.56 -7.50
C VAL A 153 8.82 -12.24 -8.85
N GLY A 154 8.17 -11.40 -9.66
CA GLY A 154 8.66 -10.94 -10.96
C GLY A 154 9.85 -9.99 -10.88
N GLY A 155 10.15 -9.42 -9.71
CA GLY A 155 11.30 -8.54 -9.50
C GLY A 155 11.10 -7.10 -9.97
N MET A 156 9.87 -6.74 -10.36
CA MET A 156 9.48 -5.38 -10.75
C MET A 156 9.02 -4.55 -9.53
N GLU A 157 8.92 -3.24 -9.73
CA GLU A 157 8.48 -2.23 -8.77
C GLU A 157 7.02 -2.34 -8.34
N THR A 158 6.23 -3.21 -8.98
CA THR A 158 4.76 -3.29 -8.84
C THR A 158 4.30 -3.34 -7.39
N SER A 159 4.88 -4.20 -6.55
CA SER A 159 4.53 -4.31 -5.13
C SER A 159 4.79 -3.01 -4.36
N VAL A 160 5.89 -2.32 -4.66
CA VAL A 160 6.24 -1.03 -4.03
C VAL A 160 5.27 0.06 -4.49
N SER A 161 4.91 0.10 -5.78
CA SER A 161 3.93 1.03 -6.32
C SER A 161 2.55 0.84 -5.68
N ILE A 162 2.10 -0.41 -5.54
CA ILE A 162 0.82 -0.75 -4.89
C ILE A 162 0.83 -0.38 -3.41
N LEU A 163 1.95 -0.57 -2.71
CA LEU A 163 2.09 -0.10 -1.33
C LEU A 163 1.88 1.41 -1.25
N TRP A 164 2.56 2.20 -2.10
CA TRP A 164 2.42 3.66 -2.08
C TRP A 164 0.98 4.11 -2.38
N MET A 165 0.33 3.50 -3.37
CA MET A 165 -1.08 3.79 -3.68
C MET A 165 -2.01 3.45 -2.51
N THR A 166 -1.81 2.28 -1.90
CA THR A 166 -2.62 1.83 -0.75
C THR A 166 -2.38 2.72 0.48
N ALA A 167 -1.14 3.11 0.73
CA ALA A 167 -0.76 4.03 1.80
C ALA A 167 -1.38 5.42 1.59
N ALA A 168 -1.40 5.92 0.36
CA ALA A 168 -2.07 7.18 0.02
C ALA A 168 -3.58 7.12 0.32
N VAL A 169 -4.26 6.03 -0.06
CA VAL A 169 -5.68 5.81 0.29
C VAL A 169 -5.88 5.73 1.81
N ALA A 170 -5.01 5.00 2.52
CA ALA A 170 -5.07 4.91 3.97
C ALA A 170 -4.86 6.28 4.64
N ALA A 171 -3.96 7.11 4.13
CA ALA A 171 -3.72 8.47 4.63
C ALA A 171 -4.91 9.40 4.34
N PHE A 172 -5.49 9.32 3.15
CA PHE A 172 -6.70 10.06 2.77
C PHE A 172 -7.87 9.75 3.73
N LEU A 173 -8.12 8.46 4.01
CA LEU A 173 -9.17 8.03 4.95
C LEU A 173 -8.86 8.36 6.41
N ALA A 174 -7.59 8.61 6.76
CA ALA A 174 -7.21 9.06 8.11
C ALA A 174 -7.51 10.54 8.33
N SER A 175 -7.64 11.34 7.26
CA SER A 175 -7.69 12.79 7.32
C SER A 175 -9.09 13.30 7.72
N PRO A 176 -9.26 13.95 8.89
CA PRO A 176 -10.56 14.38 9.40
C PRO A 176 -11.30 15.40 8.51
N ARG A 177 -10.56 16.17 7.70
CA ARG A 177 -11.08 17.25 6.84
C ARG A 177 -11.53 16.77 5.45
N LEU A 178 -11.03 15.63 4.96
CA LEU A 178 -11.28 15.14 3.59
C LEU A 178 -12.17 13.89 3.55
N GLY A 179 -12.02 12.97 4.52
CA GLY A 179 -12.73 11.68 4.49
C GLY A 179 -14.20 11.74 4.89
N ARG A 180 -14.58 12.64 5.81
CA ARG A 180 -15.99 12.78 6.24
C ARG A 180 -16.84 13.59 5.27
N GLY A 181 -16.28 14.64 4.66
CA GLY A 181 -16.97 15.44 3.64
C GLY A 181 -17.29 14.64 2.39
N ALA A 182 -16.30 13.91 1.84
CA ALA A 182 -16.50 13.16 0.59
C ALA A 182 -17.46 11.96 0.70
N LEU A 183 -17.47 11.26 1.84
CA LEU A 183 -18.39 10.14 2.07
C LEU A 183 -19.81 10.62 2.42
N ALA A 184 -19.93 11.73 3.16
CA ALA A 184 -21.23 12.37 3.42
C ALA A 184 -21.81 13.00 2.15
N ASP A 185 -20.97 13.67 1.33
CA ASP A 185 -21.37 14.24 0.04
C ASP A 185 -21.73 13.14 -0.98
N GLY A 186 -21.02 12.00 -0.97
CA GLY A 186 -21.37 10.84 -1.80
C GLY A 186 -22.74 10.26 -1.47
N ALA A 187 -23.12 10.23 -0.19
CA ALA A 187 -24.45 9.82 0.27
C ALA A 187 -25.52 10.91 0.02
N ALA A 188 -25.15 12.20 0.14
CA ALA A 188 -26.03 13.33 -0.12
C ALA A 188 -26.22 13.63 -1.63
N ARG A 189 -25.36 13.09 -2.51
CA ARG A 189 -25.50 13.16 -3.98
C ARG A 189 -26.75 12.44 -4.52
N GLY A 190 -27.43 11.63 -3.71
CA GLY A 190 -28.77 11.13 -4.04
C GLY A 190 -29.83 12.24 -4.09
N ASP A 191 -29.57 13.38 -3.45
CA ASP A 191 -30.52 14.50 -3.25
C ASP A 191 -30.10 15.81 -3.94
N ALA A 192 -29.03 15.80 -4.74
CA ALA A 192 -28.50 17.01 -5.39
C ALA A 192 -29.46 17.54 -6.47
N LYS A 193 -29.89 18.80 -6.34
CA LYS A 193 -30.75 19.48 -7.32
C LYS A 193 -29.92 19.99 -8.51
N PRO A 194 -30.50 20.11 -9.72
CA PRO A 194 -29.78 20.63 -10.88
C PRO A 194 -29.43 22.10 -10.64
N GLY A 195 -28.13 22.43 -10.57
CA GLY A 195 -27.65 23.82 -10.45
C GLY A 195 -26.48 24.05 -9.50
N ASP A 196 -26.13 23.09 -8.64
CA ASP A 196 -24.99 23.26 -7.74
C ASP A 196 -23.64 23.25 -8.50
N PRO A 197 -22.71 24.16 -8.17
CA PRO A 197 -21.41 24.21 -8.83
C PRO A 197 -20.63 22.92 -8.55
N PRO A 198 -19.93 22.33 -9.54
CA PRO A 198 -19.15 21.12 -9.32
C PRO A 198 -18.03 21.40 -8.33
N ALA A 199 -17.96 20.63 -7.25
CA ALA A 199 -16.85 20.67 -6.31
C ALA A 199 -15.54 20.36 -7.04
N ARG A 200 -14.52 21.20 -6.81
CA ARG A 200 -13.30 21.22 -7.61
C ARG A 200 -12.39 20.02 -7.26
N PRO A 201 -12.18 19.07 -8.18
CA PRO A 201 -11.52 17.78 -7.88
C PRO A 201 -10.03 17.89 -7.49
N TYR A 202 -9.39 19.05 -7.71
CA TYR A 202 -7.96 19.24 -7.41
C TYR A 202 -7.66 19.40 -5.91
N GLU A 203 -8.63 19.79 -5.08
CA GLU A 203 -8.39 19.97 -3.63
C GLU A 203 -8.20 18.64 -2.90
N ALA A 204 -8.84 17.57 -3.40
CA ALA A 204 -8.63 16.20 -2.91
C ALA A 204 -7.25 15.65 -3.27
N ALA A 205 -6.76 15.95 -4.48
CA ALA A 205 -5.42 15.56 -4.94
C ALA A 205 -4.31 16.31 -4.17
N LEU A 206 -4.48 17.61 -3.93
CA LEU A 206 -3.56 18.41 -3.10
C LEU A 206 -3.50 17.92 -1.65
N GLY A 207 -4.61 17.41 -1.11
CA GLY A 207 -4.67 16.82 0.23
C GLY A 207 -3.80 15.56 0.42
N VAL A 208 -3.67 14.73 -0.61
CA VAL A 208 -2.83 13.51 -0.58
C VAL A 208 -1.35 13.87 -0.53
N PHE A 209 -0.91 14.85 -1.33
CA PHE A 209 0.47 15.33 -1.30
C PHE A 209 0.79 16.12 -0.02
N ALA A 210 -0.15 16.91 0.50
CA ALA A 210 0.01 17.61 1.77
C ALA A 210 0.09 16.66 2.98
N ALA A 211 -0.65 15.54 2.97
CA ALA A 211 -0.57 14.51 4.02
C ALA A 211 0.79 13.79 4.04
N LEU A 212 1.42 13.59 2.87
CA LEU A 212 2.80 13.09 2.78
C LEU A 212 3.82 14.12 3.27
N GLY A 213 3.58 15.42 3.08
CA GLY A 213 4.42 16.52 3.58
C GLY A 213 4.25 16.86 5.07
N LEU A 214 3.18 16.42 5.73
CA LEU A 214 2.93 16.67 7.16
C LEU A 214 3.49 15.60 8.09
N LEU A 215 3.91 14.44 7.57
CA LEU A 215 4.62 13.42 8.35
C LEU A 215 6.09 13.78 8.65
N THR A 216 6.61 14.90 8.13
CA THR A 216 7.97 15.38 8.39
C THR A 216 8.06 16.57 9.34
N ARG A 217 6.95 17.02 9.94
CA ARG A 217 6.98 17.99 11.02
C ARG A 217 6.49 17.35 12.32
N ALA A 218 7.47 16.92 13.11
CA ALA A 218 7.36 16.67 14.54
C ALA A 218 7.02 17.96 15.30
#